data_AF-A0A7V9QRE0-F1
#
_entry.id   AF-A0A7V9QRE0-F1
#
_cell.length_a   1.000
_cell.length_b   1.000
_cell.length_c   1.000
_cell.angle_alpha   90.00
_cell.angle_beta   90.00
_cell.angle_gamma   90.00
#
_symmetry.space_group_name_H-M   'P 1'
#
loop_
_entity.id
_entity.type
_entity.pdbx_description
1 polymer ?
#
loop_
_entity_poly.entity_id
_entity_poly.type
_entity_poly.pdbx_seq_one_letter_code
_entity_poly.pdbx_strand_id
1 'polypeptide(L)'
;MNWHKLGRVFAPDGTKWWAREYATLPTVLPLGGNMVRVYYASLDNDKVGRIGFVELDIRTPDKILFESAEPCLNVGTDGTFDDCGVNPSCIIERDGNFWMYYVGWQRCERVPYMIFAGLARSADGRVFERIQQTPILERTPAEPFLRSATSILPDGNGFRMWYVSAASWILVDGVQYPEYAIRTATSLDGVNWSEGQLCFSHEGGQEYGFGRPWVIRDDDRFRMWYSIRSRGAPYRIGYAESGDGLKWTRKDSEAGIETSDSGWDSEMICYSCVVDVNGGRYMFYNGNRHGQSGFGLAALAK
;
A
#
# COMPACT_ATOMS: atom_id res chain seq x y z
N MET A 1 -10.41 9.24 15.72
CA MET A 1 -10.80 7.81 15.80
C MET A 1 -9.98 7.13 16.90
N ASN A 2 -10.34 5.93 17.35
CA ASN A 2 -9.58 5.22 18.38
C ASN A 2 -9.33 3.77 17.97
N TRP A 3 -8.09 3.40 17.69
CA TRP A 3 -7.71 2.06 17.25
C TRP A 3 -7.14 1.22 18.39
N HIS A 4 -7.72 0.05 18.63
CA HIS A 4 -7.20 -0.94 19.56
C HIS A 4 -6.29 -1.93 18.82
N LYS A 5 -4.98 -1.86 19.08
CA LYS A 5 -4.01 -2.80 18.51
C LYS A 5 -4.25 -4.22 19.03
N LEU A 6 -4.31 -5.17 18.11
CA LEU A 6 -4.45 -6.60 18.36
C LEU A 6 -3.11 -7.35 18.28
N GLY A 7 -2.03 -6.65 17.92
CA GLY A 7 -0.67 -7.17 17.90
C GLY A 7 -0.15 -7.51 16.50
N ARG A 8 1.03 -8.15 16.47
CA ARG A 8 1.67 -8.61 15.23
C ARG A 8 0.93 -9.84 14.69
N VAL A 9 0.57 -9.79 13.42
CA VAL A 9 -0.12 -10.89 12.72
C VAL A 9 0.89 -11.82 12.06
N PHE A 10 1.82 -11.25 11.30
CA PHE A 10 2.72 -12.06 10.48
C PHE A 10 4.05 -11.35 10.21
N ALA A 11 5.12 -12.14 10.19
CA ALA A 11 6.42 -11.80 9.62
C ALA A 11 6.99 -13.09 8.99
N PRO A 12 7.73 -13.02 7.87
CA PRO A 12 8.34 -14.21 7.31
C PRO A 12 9.34 -14.80 8.31
N ASP A 13 9.39 -16.13 8.38
CA ASP A 13 10.34 -16.88 9.20
C ASP A 13 11.68 -17.15 8.48
N GLY A 14 11.80 -16.68 7.23
CA GLY A 14 12.98 -16.84 6.41
C GLY A 14 13.12 -18.20 5.75
N THR A 15 12.13 -19.10 5.85
CA THR A 15 12.25 -20.48 5.33
C THR A 15 12.02 -20.58 3.82
N LYS A 16 11.12 -19.76 3.26
CA LYS A 16 10.79 -19.77 1.83
C LYS A 16 11.84 -19.07 1.01
N TRP A 17 12.10 -19.58 -0.21
CA TRP A 17 13.15 -19.05 -1.08
C TRP A 17 12.91 -17.57 -1.46
N TRP A 18 11.65 -17.19 -1.65
CA TRP A 18 11.23 -15.85 -2.08
C TRP A 18 10.89 -14.90 -0.92
N ALA A 19 10.57 -15.43 0.27
CA ALA A 19 10.13 -14.67 1.44
C ALA A 19 11.12 -14.82 2.60
N ARG A 20 12.30 -14.21 2.43
CA ARG A 20 13.39 -14.27 3.41
C ARG A 20 13.24 -13.21 4.48
N GLU A 21 12.84 -12.01 4.09
CA GLU A 21 12.70 -10.86 4.98
C GLU A 21 11.53 -9.97 4.55
N TYR A 22 10.98 -9.21 5.51
CA TYR A 22 9.88 -8.27 5.30
C TYR A 22 8.52 -8.90 4.96
N ALA A 23 7.45 -8.31 5.50
CA ALA A 23 6.10 -8.50 5.02
C ALA A 23 5.46 -7.12 4.86
N THR A 24 5.71 -6.47 3.72
CA THR A 24 5.41 -5.05 3.48
C THR A 24 4.11 -4.86 2.71
N LEU A 25 3.42 -3.75 2.96
CA LEU A 25 2.18 -3.32 2.30
C LEU A 25 1.04 -4.36 2.46
N PRO A 26 0.66 -4.75 3.69
CA PRO A 26 -0.43 -5.72 3.89
C PRO A 26 -1.70 -5.23 3.21
N THR A 27 -2.19 -5.96 2.20
CA THR A 27 -3.35 -5.57 1.36
C THR A 27 -4.42 -6.63 1.52
N VAL A 28 -5.60 -6.24 1.98
CA VAL A 28 -6.59 -7.21 2.47
C VAL A 28 -7.70 -7.45 1.46
N LEU A 29 -8.04 -8.72 1.28
CA LEU A 29 -9.25 -9.17 0.60
C LEU A 29 -10.13 -9.94 1.59
N PRO A 30 -11.32 -9.42 1.97
CA PRO A 30 -12.31 -10.20 2.70
C PRO A 30 -12.77 -11.42 1.90
N LEU A 31 -12.81 -12.60 2.53
CA LEU A 31 -13.25 -13.85 1.90
C LEU A 31 -14.67 -14.27 2.31
N GLY A 32 -15.37 -13.42 3.08
CA GLY A 32 -16.67 -13.70 3.67
C GLY A 32 -16.59 -14.12 5.14
N GLY A 33 -17.64 -13.81 5.90
CA GLY A 33 -17.63 -13.99 7.35
C GLY A 33 -16.46 -13.23 7.99
N ASN A 34 -15.66 -13.93 8.79
CA ASN A 34 -14.48 -13.37 9.48
C ASN A 34 -13.15 -13.66 8.75
N MET A 35 -13.21 -14.33 7.60
CA MET A 35 -12.02 -14.77 6.89
C MET A 35 -11.47 -13.65 6.01
N VAL A 36 -10.16 -13.48 6.07
CA VAL A 36 -9.43 -12.52 5.22
C VAL A 36 -8.21 -13.17 4.60
N ARG A 37 -7.89 -12.74 3.38
CA ARG A 37 -6.59 -12.97 2.74
C ARG A 37 -5.80 -11.67 2.79
N VAL A 38 -4.57 -11.72 3.30
CA VAL A 38 -3.67 -10.57 3.38
C VAL A 38 -2.49 -10.79 2.47
N TYR A 39 -2.44 -10.06 1.36
CA TYR A 39 -1.30 -10.04 0.47
C TYR A 39 -0.19 -9.17 1.05
N TYR A 40 1.07 -9.59 0.88
CA TYR A 40 2.24 -8.84 1.31
C TYR A 40 3.39 -9.04 0.33
N ALA A 41 4.28 -8.05 0.27
CA ALA A 41 5.56 -8.18 -0.41
C ALA A 41 6.61 -8.72 0.55
N SER A 42 7.43 -9.66 0.11
CA SER A 42 8.60 -10.12 0.83
C SER A 42 9.84 -10.10 -0.07
N LEU A 43 11.00 -9.92 0.54
CA LEU A 43 12.28 -9.86 -0.14
C LEU A 43 12.99 -11.22 -0.06
N ASP A 44 13.60 -11.63 -1.16
CA ASP A 44 14.56 -12.73 -1.16
C ASP A 44 15.98 -12.28 -0.72
N ASN A 45 16.96 -13.18 -0.85
CA ASN A 45 18.35 -12.90 -0.48
C ASN A 45 18.99 -11.79 -1.34
N ASP A 46 18.56 -11.63 -2.60
CA ASP A 46 19.05 -10.61 -3.53
C ASP A 46 18.27 -9.29 -3.43
N LYS A 47 17.40 -9.22 -2.41
CA LYS A 47 16.48 -8.11 -2.14
C LYS A 47 15.49 -7.89 -3.28
N VAL A 48 15.07 -8.94 -3.98
CA VAL A 48 14.01 -8.88 -5.00
C VAL A 48 12.65 -9.10 -4.34
N GLY A 49 11.71 -8.18 -4.57
CA GLY A 49 10.38 -8.19 -3.94
C GLY A 49 9.35 -9.03 -4.70
N ARG A 50 8.66 -9.94 -4.01
CA ARG A 50 7.57 -10.74 -4.60
C ARG A 50 6.33 -10.73 -3.71
N ILE A 51 5.15 -10.88 -4.30
CA ILE A 51 3.89 -10.88 -3.57
C ILE A 51 3.48 -12.32 -3.27
N GLY A 52 3.17 -12.60 -2.00
CA GLY A 52 2.41 -13.77 -1.59
C GLY A 52 1.30 -13.36 -0.63
N PHE A 53 0.71 -14.33 0.06
CA PHE A 53 -0.40 -14.05 0.98
C PHE A 53 -0.49 -15.04 2.14
N VAL A 54 -1.12 -14.58 3.21
CA VAL A 54 -1.64 -15.41 4.30
C VAL A 54 -3.16 -15.31 4.36
N GLU A 55 -3.81 -16.35 4.87
CA GLU A 55 -5.23 -16.33 5.23
C GLU A 55 -5.37 -16.56 6.73
N LEU A 56 -6.28 -15.81 7.35
CA LEU A 56 -6.58 -15.91 8.78
C LEU A 56 -8.04 -15.57 9.07
N ASP A 57 -8.51 -16.01 10.24
CA ASP A 57 -9.74 -15.50 10.85
C ASP A 57 -9.39 -14.24 11.64
N ILE A 58 -10.03 -13.12 11.32
CA ILE A 58 -9.71 -11.81 11.92
C ILE A 58 -9.94 -11.76 13.44
N ARG A 59 -10.68 -12.71 14.01
CA ARG A 59 -10.92 -12.84 15.45
C ARG A 59 -9.78 -13.54 16.19
N THR A 60 -8.95 -14.31 15.48
CA THR A 60 -7.75 -14.97 16.01
C THR A 60 -6.56 -14.62 15.12
N PRO A 61 -6.16 -13.34 15.09
CA PRO A 61 -5.24 -12.83 14.09
C PRO A 61 -3.79 -13.30 14.29
N ASP A 62 -3.49 -13.95 15.42
CA ASP A 62 -2.23 -14.62 15.75
C ASP A 62 -2.12 -16.02 15.11
N LYS A 63 -3.19 -16.54 14.49
CA LYS A 63 -3.23 -17.87 13.89
C LYS A 63 -3.38 -17.79 12.37
N ILE A 64 -2.27 -18.04 11.68
CA ILE A 64 -2.25 -18.18 10.23
C ILE A 64 -2.85 -19.53 9.85
N LEU A 65 -3.92 -19.50 9.06
CA LEU A 65 -4.65 -20.70 8.60
C LEU A 65 -4.09 -21.22 7.28
N PHE A 66 -3.55 -20.33 6.46
CA PHE A 66 -2.87 -20.67 5.22
C PHE A 66 -1.79 -19.64 4.92
N GLU A 67 -0.68 -20.08 4.34
CA GLU A 67 0.36 -19.23 3.78
C GLU A 67 0.74 -19.75 2.40
N SER A 68 0.82 -18.87 1.41
CA SER A 68 1.22 -19.23 0.06
C SER A 68 2.65 -19.80 0.04
N ALA A 69 2.83 -21.00 -0.50
CA ALA A 69 4.16 -21.61 -0.65
C ALA A 69 5.02 -20.87 -1.69
N GLU A 70 4.40 -20.46 -2.79
CA GLU A 70 5.02 -19.71 -3.89
C GLU A 70 4.42 -18.31 -4.00
N PRO A 71 5.12 -17.35 -4.63
CA PRO A 71 4.57 -16.03 -4.90
C PRO A 71 3.28 -16.11 -5.73
N CYS A 72 2.26 -15.34 -5.36
CA CYS A 72 1.08 -15.15 -6.18
C CYS A 72 1.33 -14.17 -7.34
N LEU A 73 2.32 -13.29 -7.21
CA LEU A 73 2.85 -12.47 -8.30
C LEU A 73 4.37 -12.40 -8.18
N ASN A 74 5.06 -12.92 -9.20
CA ASN A 74 6.51 -12.84 -9.34
C ASN A 74 6.92 -11.55 -10.07
N VAL A 75 8.20 -11.19 -10.14
CA VAL A 75 8.72 -10.03 -10.88
C VAL A 75 8.46 -10.11 -12.39
N GLY A 76 8.59 -8.96 -13.05
CA GLY A 76 8.53 -8.86 -14.51
C GLY A 76 9.78 -9.43 -15.18
N THR A 77 9.80 -9.41 -16.51
CA THR A 77 11.01 -9.76 -17.28
C THR A 77 12.05 -8.65 -17.15
N ASP A 78 13.33 -8.99 -17.22
CA ASP A 78 14.43 -8.03 -17.15
C ASP A 78 14.19 -6.79 -18.03
N GLY A 79 14.35 -5.59 -17.44
CA GLY A 79 14.14 -4.31 -18.11
C GLY A 79 12.70 -3.77 -18.05
N THR A 80 11.74 -4.53 -17.52
CA THR A 80 10.40 -4.01 -17.24
C THR A 80 10.38 -3.15 -15.96
N PHE A 81 9.28 -2.42 -15.74
CA PHE A 81 9.17 -1.51 -14.60
C PHE A 81 9.14 -2.20 -13.23
N ASP A 82 8.93 -3.51 -13.23
CA ASP A 82 8.75 -4.37 -12.06
C ASP A 82 9.73 -5.55 -12.03
N ASP A 83 10.92 -5.38 -12.63
CA ASP A 83 11.96 -6.40 -12.74
C ASP A 83 12.76 -6.62 -11.44
N CYS A 84 12.86 -5.62 -10.56
CA CYS A 84 13.53 -5.74 -9.27
C CYS A 84 12.57 -6.02 -8.12
N GLY A 85 11.26 -5.79 -8.32
CA GLY A 85 10.28 -6.24 -7.36
C GLY A 85 8.85 -5.76 -7.61
N VAL A 86 7.93 -6.43 -6.92
CA VAL A 86 6.51 -6.13 -6.88
C VAL A 86 6.00 -6.09 -5.46
N ASN A 87 5.15 -5.10 -5.15
CA ASN A 87 4.45 -5.00 -3.87
C ASN A 87 2.95 -4.80 -4.09
N PRO A 88 2.07 -5.40 -3.28
CA PRO A 88 0.64 -5.19 -3.43
C PRO A 88 0.27 -3.75 -3.04
N SER A 89 -0.70 -3.16 -3.72
CA SER A 89 -1.17 -1.80 -3.42
C SER A 89 -2.64 -1.76 -3.07
N CYS A 90 -3.49 -2.28 -3.97
CA CYS A 90 -4.94 -2.29 -3.84
C CYS A 90 -5.48 -3.51 -4.59
N ILE A 91 -6.56 -4.10 -4.09
CA ILE A 91 -7.27 -5.20 -4.74
C ILE A 91 -8.76 -4.86 -4.84
N ILE A 92 -9.35 -5.11 -5.99
CA ILE A 92 -10.79 -4.95 -6.23
C ILE A 92 -11.36 -6.20 -6.88
N GLU A 93 -12.64 -6.47 -6.63
CA GLU A 93 -13.41 -7.45 -7.37
C GLU A 93 -14.13 -6.80 -8.55
N ARG A 94 -14.04 -7.44 -9.71
CA ARG A 94 -14.67 -6.95 -10.94
C ARG A 94 -14.90 -8.10 -11.91
N ASP A 95 -16.10 -8.17 -12.49
CA ASP A 95 -16.46 -9.13 -13.54
C ASP A 95 -16.11 -10.58 -13.14
N GLY A 96 -16.35 -10.94 -11.87
CA GLY A 96 -16.04 -12.25 -11.31
C GLY A 96 -14.54 -12.56 -11.17
N ASN A 97 -13.67 -11.56 -11.29
CA ASN A 97 -12.22 -11.67 -11.15
C ASN A 97 -11.70 -10.71 -10.07
N PHE A 98 -10.51 -11.02 -9.56
CA PHE A 98 -9.74 -10.15 -8.67
C PHE A 98 -8.70 -9.38 -9.48
N TRP A 99 -8.70 -8.06 -9.33
CA TRP A 99 -7.75 -7.16 -9.95
C TRP A 99 -6.83 -6.61 -8.88
N MET A 100 -5.54 -6.95 -8.94
CA MET A 100 -4.51 -6.43 -8.05
C MET A 100 -3.75 -5.32 -8.76
N TYR A 101 -3.92 -4.11 -8.24
CA TYR A 101 -3.05 -3.00 -8.54
C TYR A 101 -1.81 -3.11 -7.64
N TYR A 102 -0.64 -3.04 -8.25
CA TYR A 102 0.63 -3.31 -7.57
C TYR A 102 1.65 -2.22 -7.86
N VAL A 103 2.61 -2.08 -6.94
CA VAL A 103 3.81 -1.27 -7.12
C VAL A 103 4.85 -2.14 -7.79
N GLY A 104 5.22 -1.81 -9.02
CA GLY A 104 6.41 -2.33 -9.67
C GLY A 104 7.59 -1.42 -9.42
N TRP A 105 8.77 -1.97 -9.15
CA TRP A 105 9.96 -1.16 -8.94
C TRP A 105 11.22 -1.74 -9.54
N GLN A 106 12.12 -0.83 -9.89
CA GLN A 106 13.43 -1.06 -10.49
C GLN A 106 14.50 -0.29 -9.72
N ARG A 107 15.67 -0.90 -9.55
CA ARG A 107 16.85 -0.26 -8.95
C ARG A 107 17.52 0.64 -9.97
N CYS A 108 18.06 1.78 -9.53
CA CYS A 108 18.76 2.70 -10.41
C CYS A 108 20.17 3.01 -9.88
N GLU A 109 21.04 3.50 -10.76
CA GLU A 109 22.44 3.78 -10.41
C GLU A 109 22.60 5.16 -9.75
N ARG A 110 21.88 6.18 -10.26
CA ARG A 110 22.02 7.58 -9.80
C ARG A 110 21.01 8.00 -8.73
N VAL A 111 19.88 7.31 -8.69
CA VAL A 111 18.86 7.41 -7.64
C VAL A 111 18.59 6.00 -7.15
N PRO A 112 18.05 5.79 -5.93
CA PRO A 112 17.91 4.44 -5.39
C PRO A 112 16.97 3.53 -6.20
N TYR A 113 15.88 4.09 -6.73
CA TYR A 113 14.84 3.33 -7.43
C TYR A 113 13.92 4.21 -8.26
N MET A 114 13.13 3.57 -9.13
CA MET A 114 11.92 4.13 -9.74
C MET A 114 10.76 3.17 -9.49
N ILE A 115 9.57 3.70 -9.21
CA ILE A 115 8.40 2.87 -8.92
C ILE A 115 7.17 3.33 -9.71
N PHE A 116 6.41 2.36 -10.23
CA PHE A 116 5.24 2.61 -11.07
C PHE A 116 4.08 1.69 -10.73
N ALA A 117 2.87 2.08 -11.11
CA ALA A 117 1.67 1.27 -10.91
C ALA A 117 1.55 0.22 -12.01
N GLY A 118 1.41 -1.04 -11.61
CA GLY A 118 1.04 -2.16 -12.46
C GLY A 118 -0.36 -2.68 -12.15
N LEU A 119 -0.84 -3.58 -13.00
CA LEU A 119 -2.12 -4.26 -12.84
C LEU A 119 -2.02 -5.73 -13.22
N ALA A 120 -2.50 -6.60 -12.35
CA ALA A 120 -2.59 -8.02 -12.56
C ALA A 120 -4.00 -8.54 -12.24
N ARG A 121 -4.40 -9.65 -12.86
CA ARG A 121 -5.72 -10.27 -12.73
C ARG A 121 -5.59 -11.71 -12.24
N SER A 122 -6.55 -12.14 -11.44
CA SER A 122 -6.70 -13.51 -10.98
C SER A 122 -8.17 -13.93 -10.96
N ALA A 123 -8.47 -15.18 -11.29
CA ALA A 123 -9.83 -15.71 -11.18
C ALA A 123 -10.19 -16.11 -9.73
N ASP A 124 -9.19 -16.47 -8.91
CA ASP A 124 -9.36 -17.00 -7.54
C ASP A 124 -8.60 -16.20 -6.46
N GLY A 125 -7.85 -15.19 -6.89
CA GLY A 125 -7.01 -14.35 -6.04
C GLY A 125 -5.76 -15.08 -5.52
N ARG A 126 -5.39 -16.24 -6.07
CA ARG A 126 -4.24 -17.02 -5.58
C ARG A 126 -3.03 -16.94 -6.49
N VAL A 127 -3.26 -16.83 -7.80
CA VAL A 127 -2.21 -16.62 -8.80
C VAL A 127 -2.64 -15.49 -9.72
N PHE A 128 -1.78 -14.50 -9.88
CA PHE A 128 -2.04 -13.30 -10.66
C PHE A 128 -1.21 -13.28 -11.93
N GLU A 129 -1.87 -12.92 -13.03
CA GLU A 129 -1.25 -12.68 -14.33
C GLU A 129 -1.29 -11.18 -14.62
N ARG A 130 -0.16 -10.61 -15.05
CA ARG A 130 -0.09 -9.21 -15.46
C ARG A 130 -1.03 -8.95 -16.63
N ILE A 131 -1.75 -7.83 -16.59
CA ILE A 131 -2.57 -7.40 -17.72
C ILE A 131 -1.69 -6.83 -18.84
N GLN A 132 -0.59 -6.16 -18.49
CA GLN A 132 0.37 -5.58 -19.43
C GLN A 132 1.77 -5.51 -18.81
N GLN A 133 2.81 -5.45 -19.66
CA GLN A 133 4.21 -5.32 -19.23
C GLN A 133 4.65 -3.89 -18.96
N THR A 134 3.87 -2.90 -19.41
CA THR A 134 4.09 -1.48 -19.14
C THR A 134 3.29 -1.04 -17.92
N PRO A 135 3.70 0.02 -17.20
CA PRO A 135 2.89 0.63 -16.17
C PRO A 135 1.49 1.01 -16.68
N ILE A 136 0.48 0.91 -15.82
CA ILE A 136 -0.85 1.51 -16.07
C ILE A 136 -0.85 3.02 -15.81
N LEU A 137 0.17 3.53 -15.11
CA LEU A 137 0.47 4.95 -14.95
C LEU A 137 1.90 5.22 -15.43
N GLU A 138 2.06 5.41 -16.73
CA GLU A 138 3.37 5.77 -17.30
C GLU A 138 3.74 7.22 -17.00
N ARG A 139 5.04 7.56 -17.02
CA ARG A 139 5.53 8.92 -16.75
C ARG A 139 4.84 9.99 -17.59
N THR A 140 4.69 11.15 -16.97
CA THR A 140 4.22 12.38 -17.62
C THR A 140 5.26 13.48 -17.41
N PRO A 141 5.23 14.59 -18.18
CA PRO A 141 6.10 15.73 -17.92
C PRO A 141 5.98 16.28 -16.49
N ALA A 142 4.79 16.16 -15.87
CA ALA A 142 4.54 16.61 -14.50
C ALA A 142 4.95 15.58 -13.42
N GLU A 143 5.10 14.30 -13.80
CA GLU A 143 5.37 13.18 -12.90
C GLU A 143 6.41 12.23 -13.51
N PRO A 144 7.65 12.70 -13.75
CA PRO A 144 8.64 11.95 -14.52
C PRO A 144 9.29 10.80 -13.72
N PHE A 145 9.18 10.79 -12.40
CA PHE A 145 9.96 9.88 -11.56
C PHE A 145 9.15 8.76 -10.92
N LEU A 146 7.86 8.98 -10.70
CA LEU A 146 7.07 8.07 -9.89
C LEU A 146 5.57 8.28 -10.11
N ARG A 147 4.83 7.19 -10.31
CA ARG A 147 3.36 7.15 -10.33
C ARG A 147 2.87 5.79 -9.84
N SER A 148 2.68 5.60 -8.53
CA SER A 148 2.43 4.28 -7.93
C SER A 148 1.65 4.34 -6.61
N ALA A 149 1.63 3.24 -5.85
CA ALA A 149 0.96 3.08 -4.55
C ALA A 149 -0.50 3.58 -4.59
N THR A 150 -1.28 2.98 -5.49
CA THR A 150 -2.67 3.33 -5.76
C THR A 150 -3.61 2.81 -4.67
N SER A 151 -4.65 3.61 -4.38
CA SER A 151 -5.89 3.19 -3.74
C SER A 151 -7.03 3.51 -4.70
N ILE A 152 -7.86 2.51 -5.01
CA ILE A 152 -8.87 2.60 -6.06
C ILE A 152 -10.24 2.29 -5.48
N LEU A 153 -11.21 3.13 -5.82
CA LEU A 153 -12.61 2.92 -5.48
C LEU A 153 -13.49 3.07 -6.72
N PRO A 154 -14.64 2.39 -6.77
CA PRO A 154 -15.70 2.72 -7.73
C PRO A 154 -16.16 4.18 -7.57
N ASP A 155 -16.34 4.87 -8.69
CA ASP A 155 -16.81 6.26 -8.73
C ASP A 155 -17.70 6.49 -9.97
N GLY A 156 -19.01 6.65 -9.77
CA GLY A 156 -19.97 6.75 -10.85
C GLY A 156 -20.04 5.48 -11.71
N ASN A 157 -19.82 5.62 -13.02
CA ASN A 157 -19.78 4.52 -13.98
C ASN A 157 -18.37 3.93 -14.19
N GLY A 158 -17.39 4.35 -13.39
CA GLY A 158 -16.00 3.93 -13.50
C GLY A 158 -15.31 3.87 -12.15
N PHE A 159 -14.07 4.32 -12.13
CA PHE A 159 -13.16 4.22 -11.01
C PHE A 159 -12.44 5.55 -10.79
N ARG A 160 -12.10 5.78 -9.52
CA ARG A 160 -11.15 6.81 -9.11
C ARG A 160 -9.99 6.17 -8.39
N MET A 161 -8.79 6.68 -8.66
CA MET A 161 -7.59 6.36 -7.91
C MET A 161 -7.06 7.57 -7.15
N TRP A 162 -6.46 7.30 -6.01
CA TRP A 162 -5.49 8.18 -5.35
C TRP A 162 -4.15 7.49 -5.33
N TYR A 163 -3.10 8.17 -5.73
CA TYR A 163 -1.80 7.55 -5.96
C TYR A 163 -0.66 8.50 -5.61
N VAL A 164 0.48 7.91 -5.25
CA VAL A 164 1.70 8.64 -4.95
C VAL A 164 2.41 8.98 -6.26
N SER A 165 2.91 10.21 -6.36
CA SER A 165 3.70 10.71 -7.48
C SER A 165 4.93 11.46 -6.98
N ALA A 166 5.93 11.65 -7.85
CA ALA A 166 7.08 12.49 -7.54
C ALA A 166 7.55 13.27 -8.76
N ALA A 167 7.84 14.55 -8.54
CA ALA A 167 8.34 15.47 -9.57
C ALA A 167 9.79 15.93 -9.31
N SER A 168 10.37 15.58 -8.15
CA SER A 168 11.73 15.94 -7.78
C SER A 168 12.36 14.85 -6.89
N TRP A 169 13.69 14.89 -6.80
CA TRP A 169 14.46 14.15 -5.81
C TRP A 169 15.16 15.17 -4.90
N ILE A 170 15.15 14.89 -3.60
CA ILE A 170 15.74 15.73 -2.57
C ILE A 170 16.78 14.96 -1.78
N LEU A 171 17.76 15.70 -1.24
CA LEU A 171 18.74 15.15 -0.32
C LEU A 171 18.27 15.30 1.13
N VAL A 172 18.24 14.18 1.86
CA VAL A 172 18.00 14.14 3.30
C VAL A 172 19.13 13.34 3.92
N ASP A 173 19.94 14.00 4.75
CA ASP A 173 21.08 13.40 5.45
C ASP A 173 22.03 12.61 4.52
N GLY A 174 22.27 13.17 3.33
CA GLY A 174 23.15 12.58 2.31
C GLY A 174 22.51 11.47 1.46
N VAL A 175 21.24 11.14 1.69
CA VAL A 175 20.49 10.12 0.94
C VAL A 175 19.43 10.76 0.05
N GLN A 176 19.35 10.29 -1.20
CA GLN A 176 18.35 10.72 -2.18
C GLN A 176 16.98 10.12 -1.87
N TYR A 177 15.97 10.98 -1.77
CA TYR A 177 14.58 10.56 -1.66
C TYR A 177 13.70 11.34 -2.62
N PRO A 178 12.70 10.69 -3.22
CA PRO A 178 11.72 11.40 -4.02
C PRO A 178 10.87 12.30 -3.12
N GLU A 179 10.56 13.49 -3.60
CA GLU A 179 9.58 14.36 -2.97
C GLU A 179 8.19 13.93 -3.42
N TYR A 180 7.47 13.23 -2.53
CA TYR A 180 6.19 12.65 -2.90
C TYR A 180 5.04 13.65 -2.81
N ALA A 181 4.03 13.46 -3.65
CA ALA A 181 2.72 14.08 -3.51
C ALA A 181 1.64 13.05 -3.80
N ILE A 182 0.40 13.25 -3.31
CA ILE A 182 -0.72 12.40 -3.70
C ILE A 182 -1.56 13.12 -4.75
N ARG A 183 -1.83 12.39 -5.83
CA ARG A 183 -2.63 12.80 -6.97
C ARG A 183 -3.86 11.91 -7.12
N THR A 184 -4.84 12.38 -7.88
CA THR A 184 -6.05 11.64 -8.24
C THR A 184 -6.20 11.55 -9.75
N ALA A 185 -6.74 10.43 -10.23
CA ALA A 185 -7.10 10.23 -11.64
C ALA A 185 -8.36 9.37 -11.73
N THR A 186 -9.05 9.44 -12.87
CA THR A 186 -10.27 8.66 -13.13
C THR A 186 -10.09 7.71 -14.30
N SER A 187 -10.90 6.66 -14.34
CA SER A 187 -10.91 5.68 -15.42
C SER A 187 -12.30 5.09 -15.59
N LEU A 188 -12.69 4.79 -16.83
CA LEU A 188 -13.93 4.03 -17.10
C LEU A 188 -13.71 2.52 -17.06
N ASP A 189 -12.49 2.06 -17.28
CA ASP A 189 -12.15 0.65 -17.46
C ASP A 189 -11.11 0.13 -16.47
N GLY A 190 -10.66 0.95 -15.52
CA GLY A 190 -9.67 0.59 -14.51
C GLY A 190 -8.26 0.29 -15.05
N VAL A 191 -8.02 0.43 -16.36
CA VAL A 191 -6.74 0.17 -17.04
C VAL A 191 -6.16 1.47 -17.59
N ASN A 192 -6.99 2.25 -18.29
CA ASN A 192 -6.61 3.52 -18.90
C ASN A 192 -7.07 4.68 -18.00
N TRP A 193 -6.12 5.48 -17.54
CA TRP A 193 -6.37 6.54 -16.55
C TRP A 193 -6.19 7.92 -17.15
N SER A 194 -6.96 8.89 -16.65
CA SER A 194 -6.81 10.30 -16.98
C SER A 194 -5.46 10.87 -16.54
N GLU A 195 -5.17 12.10 -16.96
CA GLU A 195 -4.07 12.86 -16.37
C GLU A 195 -4.29 13.06 -14.85
N GLY A 196 -3.19 13.06 -14.11
CA GLY A 196 -3.19 13.17 -12.66
C GLY A 196 -3.37 14.59 -12.17
N GLN A 197 -4.35 14.81 -11.28
CA GLN A 197 -4.55 16.07 -10.59
C GLN A 197 -3.95 16.03 -9.19
N LEU A 198 -3.14 17.02 -8.81
CA LEU A 198 -2.65 17.18 -7.44
C LEU A 198 -3.84 17.43 -6.49
N CYS A 199 -3.98 16.57 -5.48
CA CYS A 199 -5.08 16.67 -4.51
C CYS A 199 -4.59 16.73 -3.05
N PHE A 200 -3.31 16.46 -2.79
CA PHE A 200 -2.76 16.46 -1.44
C PHE A 200 -1.25 16.73 -1.44
N SER A 201 -0.79 17.63 -0.59
CA SER A 201 0.62 18.07 -0.51
C SER A 201 1.10 18.20 0.94
N HIS A 202 2.42 18.35 1.11
CA HIS A 202 3.07 18.55 2.40
C HIS A 202 2.52 19.75 3.17
N GLU A 203 2.48 19.64 4.50
CA GLU A 203 2.25 20.74 5.43
C GLU A 203 3.44 20.86 6.38
N GLY A 204 3.96 22.07 6.56
CA GLY A 204 5.12 22.32 7.43
C GLY A 204 6.41 21.71 6.86
N GLY A 205 7.39 22.54 6.52
CA GLY A 205 8.55 22.21 5.66
C GLY A 205 9.53 21.10 6.11
N GLN A 206 9.16 20.24 7.05
CA GLN A 206 9.88 19.02 7.41
C GLN A 206 9.37 17.77 6.67
N GLU A 207 8.12 17.77 6.22
CA GLU A 207 7.55 16.68 5.43
C GLU A 207 8.13 16.69 4.01
N TYR A 208 8.46 15.51 3.51
CA TYR A 208 8.90 15.34 2.13
C TYR A 208 8.34 14.11 1.45
N GLY A 209 7.48 13.37 2.16
CA GLY A 209 6.91 12.19 1.58
C GLY A 209 5.58 11.73 2.16
N PHE A 210 4.76 11.19 1.26
CA PHE A 210 3.60 10.38 1.57
C PHE A 210 3.76 8.98 0.96
N GLY A 211 3.39 7.97 1.72
CA GLY A 211 3.38 6.57 1.25
C GLY A 211 2.00 5.96 1.41
N ARG A 212 1.58 5.16 0.42
CA ARG A 212 0.36 4.34 0.43
C ARG A 212 -0.87 5.12 0.93
N PRO A 213 -1.42 6.08 0.17
CA PRO A 213 -2.77 6.54 0.43
C PRO A 213 -3.71 5.34 0.43
N TRP A 214 -4.53 5.21 1.44
CA TRP A 214 -5.57 4.20 1.55
C TRP A 214 -6.91 4.91 1.79
N VAL A 215 -7.75 4.89 0.78
CA VAL A 215 -9.01 5.63 0.75
C VAL A 215 -10.16 4.66 0.87
N ILE A 216 -11.06 4.94 1.80
CA ILE A 216 -12.38 4.32 1.87
C ILE A 216 -13.46 5.39 1.71
N ARG A 217 -14.66 4.95 1.36
CA ARG A 217 -15.85 5.80 1.29
C ARG A 217 -16.82 5.35 2.37
N ASP A 218 -17.08 6.23 3.31
CA ASP A 218 -18.24 6.13 4.20
C ASP A 218 -19.42 6.88 3.55
N ASP A 219 -20.62 6.76 4.13
CA ASP A 219 -21.87 7.27 3.54
C ASP A 219 -21.80 8.73 3.08
N ASP A 220 -21.16 9.60 3.87
CA ASP A 220 -21.14 11.05 3.65
C ASP A 220 -19.77 11.63 3.23
N ARG A 221 -18.70 10.82 3.24
CA ARG A 221 -17.33 11.31 3.01
C ARG A 221 -16.34 10.24 2.60
N PHE A 222 -15.28 10.69 1.96
CA PHE A 222 -14.05 9.94 1.81
C PHE A 222 -13.15 10.12 3.04
N ARG A 223 -12.49 9.02 3.41
CA ARG A 223 -11.49 8.99 4.47
C ARG A 223 -10.19 8.42 3.91
N MET A 224 -9.07 9.07 4.18
CA MET A 224 -7.76 8.63 3.73
C MET A 224 -6.83 8.45 4.93
N TRP A 225 -6.21 7.28 5.01
CA TRP A 225 -5.01 7.08 5.81
C TRP A 225 -3.81 7.05 4.88
N TYR A 226 -2.70 7.61 5.33
CA TYR A 226 -1.47 7.67 4.55
C TYR A 226 -0.27 7.61 5.48
N SER A 227 0.89 7.29 4.94
CA SER A 227 2.13 7.22 5.71
C SER A 227 2.87 8.54 5.53
N ILE A 228 3.18 9.25 6.62
CA ILE A 228 3.90 10.53 6.57
C ILE A 228 5.39 10.27 6.76
N ARG A 229 6.18 10.93 5.92
CA ARG A 229 7.63 10.93 5.99
C ARG A 229 8.16 12.33 6.22
N SER A 230 8.96 12.49 7.28
CA SER A 230 9.49 13.78 7.71
C SER A 230 10.98 13.70 8.02
N ARG A 231 11.68 14.84 7.97
CA ARG A 231 13.06 14.95 8.43
C ARG A 231 13.11 14.79 9.95
N GLY A 232 14.10 14.03 10.45
CA GLY A 232 14.32 13.85 11.89
C GLY A 232 13.22 13.08 12.64
N ALA A 233 12.26 12.46 11.94
CA ALA A 233 11.21 11.67 12.55
C ALA A 233 10.96 10.36 11.76
N PRO A 234 10.62 9.25 12.45
CA PRO A 234 10.21 8.02 11.79
C PRO A 234 8.87 8.20 11.07
N TYR A 235 8.52 7.22 10.24
CA TYR A 235 7.21 7.16 9.62
C TYR A 235 6.09 7.05 10.67
N ARG A 236 4.99 7.74 10.40
CA ARG A 236 3.73 7.65 11.14
C ARG A 236 2.55 7.52 10.20
N ILE A 237 1.38 7.15 10.73
CA ILE A 237 0.13 7.13 9.99
C ILE A 237 -0.58 8.48 10.17
N GLY A 238 -0.81 9.18 9.06
CA GLY A 238 -1.63 10.37 8.97
C GLY A 238 -3.08 10.06 8.60
N TYR A 239 -3.93 11.09 8.68
CA TYR A 239 -5.35 10.97 8.39
C TYR A 239 -5.93 12.24 7.78
N ALA A 240 -6.84 12.07 6.82
CA ALA A 240 -7.56 13.16 6.17
C ALA A 240 -8.98 12.76 5.75
N GLU A 241 -9.85 13.77 5.60
CA GLU A 241 -11.23 13.61 5.13
C GLU A 241 -11.51 14.49 3.91
N SER A 242 -12.44 14.06 3.07
CA SER A 242 -12.89 14.83 1.91
C SER A 242 -14.36 14.54 1.60
N GLY A 243 -15.12 15.56 1.21
CA GLY A 243 -16.49 15.39 0.72
C GLY A 243 -16.56 14.98 -0.76
N ASP A 244 -15.56 15.35 -1.56
CA ASP A 244 -15.55 15.17 -3.03
C ASP A 244 -14.41 14.25 -3.52
N GLY A 245 -13.52 13.83 -2.62
CA GLY A 245 -12.34 13.05 -2.94
C GLY A 245 -11.24 13.83 -3.67
N LEU A 246 -11.40 15.15 -3.82
CA LEU A 246 -10.47 16.04 -4.53
C LEU A 246 -9.79 17.01 -3.57
N LYS A 247 -10.57 17.62 -2.66
CA LYS A 247 -10.07 18.55 -1.65
C LYS A 247 -10.09 17.87 -0.31
N TRP A 248 -8.92 17.76 0.30
CA TRP A 248 -8.72 17.03 1.54
C TRP A 248 -8.45 17.98 2.70
N THR A 249 -9.09 17.72 3.83
CA THR A 249 -8.81 18.37 5.10
C THR A 249 -7.95 17.42 5.95
N ARG A 250 -6.72 17.84 6.25
CA ARG A 250 -5.80 17.08 7.10
C ARG A 250 -6.29 17.09 8.54
N LYS A 251 -6.18 15.92 9.16
CA LYS A 251 -6.64 15.61 10.52
C LYS A 251 -5.68 14.62 11.17
N ASP A 252 -4.37 14.85 11.05
CA ASP A 252 -3.34 13.89 11.48
C ASP A 252 -3.44 13.51 12.96
N SER A 253 -3.80 14.47 13.83
CA SER A 253 -4.04 14.22 15.26
C SER A 253 -5.24 13.30 15.53
N GLU A 254 -6.11 13.08 14.54
CA GLU A 254 -7.28 12.21 14.63
C GLU A 254 -7.06 10.81 14.05
N ALA A 255 -5.85 10.51 13.55
CA ALA A 255 -5.48 9.20 12.98
C ALA A 255 -5.79 8.04 13.93
N GLY A 256 -5.63 8.28 15.25
CA GLY A 256 -6.11 7.42 16.32
C GLY A 256 -5.26 6.18 16.60
N ILE A 257 -4.04 6.13 16.04
CA ILE A 257 -3.09 5.04 16.20
C ILE A 257 -1.67 5.62 16.27
N GLU A 258 -0.88 5.16 17.23
CA GLU A 258 0.50 5.58 17.46
C GLU A 258 1.42 4.36 17.56
N THR A 259 2.74 4.57 17.59
CA THR A 259 3.71 3.49 17.86
C THR A 259 3.48 2.87 19.25
N SER A 260 3.83 1.61 19.42
CA SER A 260 3.80 0.97 20.74
C SER A 260 4.99 1.41 21.60
N ASP A 261 4.90 1.31 22.92
CA ASP A 261 6.03 1.66 23.82
C ASP A 261 7.25 0.75 23.60
N SER A 262 7.04 -0.48 23.14
CA SER A 262 8.09 -1.45 22.84
C SER A 262 7.64 -2.49 21.81
N GLY A 263 8.60 -3.20 21.22
CA GLY A 263 8.34 -4.36 20.37
C GLY A 263 8.40 -4.08 18.86
N TRP A 264 7.58 -4.79 18.10
CA TRP A 264 7.70 -4.90 16.64
C TRP A 264 7.26 -3.62 15.88
N ASP A 265 6.49 -2.74 16.51
CA ASP A 265 5.95 -1.51 15.94
C ASP A 265 6.18 -0.28 16.85
N SER A 266 7.30 -0.29 17.59
CA SER A 266 7.67 0.80 18.52
C SER A 266 8.54 1.90 17.92
N GLU A 267 9.21 1.65 16.79
CA GLU A 267 10.06 2.65 16.13
C GLU A 267 9.28 3.44 15.08
N MET A 268 8.34 2.78 14.39
CA MET A 268 7.52 3.38 13.34
C MET A 268 6.28 2.55 13.05
N ILE A 269 5.28 3.20 12.46
CA ILE A 269 4.12 2.55 11.84
C ILE A 269 3.84 3.17 10.48
N CYS A 270 3.48 2.35 9.49
CA CYS A 270 3.20 2.84 8.14
C CYS A 270 2.29 1.88 7.35
N TYR A 271 1.96 2.31 6.13
CA TYR A 271 1.35 1.49 5.09
C TYR A 271 0.05 0.83 5.54
N SER A 272 -0.90 1.65 5.98
CA SER A 272 -2.20 1.20 6.44
C SER A 272 -3.07 0.62 5.33
N CYS A 273 -3.88 -0.38 5.68
CA CYS A 273 -4.96 -0.93 4.87
C CYS A 273 -6.18 -1.09 5.78
N VAL A 274 -7.19 -0.25 5.57
CA VAL A 274 -8.42 -0.22 6.36
C VAL A 274 -9.53 -0.96 5.64
N VAL A 275 -10.17 -1.90 6.33
CA VAL A 275 -11.19 -2.78 5.74
C VAL A 275 -12.32 -3.04 6.74
N ASP A 276 -13.53 -3.17 6.21
CA ASP A 276 -14.70 -3.59 6.98
C ASP A 276 -14.94 -5.10 6.79
N VAL A 277 -14.97 -5.83 7.91
CA VAL A 277 -15.12 -7.30 7.94
C VAL A 277 -16.14 -7.64 9.01
N ASN A 278 -17.21 -8.35 8.63
CA ASN A 278 -18.27 -8.82 9.52
C ASN A 278 -18.80 -7.75 10.51
N GLY A 279 -19.01 -6.53 10.04
CA GLY A 279 -19.52 -5.40 10.83
C GLY A 279 -18.50 -4.74 11.77
N GLY A 280 -17.22 -5.13 11.72
CA GLY A 280 -16.12 -4.43 12.37
C GLY A 280 -15.20 -3.74 11.36
N ARG A 281 -14.57 -2.64 11.77
CA ARG A 281 -13.57 -1.92 10.97
C ARG A 281 -12.18 -2.20 11.51
N TYR A 282 -11.27 -2.57 10.62
CA TYR A 282 -9.93 -3.03 10.97
C TYR A 282 -8.87 -2.31 10.15
N MET A 283 -7.70 -2.09 10.74
CA MET A 283 -6.52 -1.55 10.07
C MET A 283 -5.39 -2.57 10.16
N PHE A 284 -4.93 -3.04 9.00
CA PHE A 284 -3.64 -3.70 8.88
C PHE A 284 -2.57 -2.65 8.64
N TYR A 285 -1.40 -2.79 9.27
CA TYR A 285 -0.32 -1.82 9.17
C TYR A 285 1.04 -2.48 9.37
N ASN A 286 2.09 -1.87 8.81
CA ASN A 286 3.46 -2.31 9.00
C ASN A 286 4.10 -1.72 10.25
N GLY A 287 4.97 -2.51 10.89
CA GLY A 287 5.81 -2.06 12.00
C GLY A 287 7.18 -1.59 11.55
N ASN A 288 8.17 -1.75 12.44
CA ASN A 288 9.54 -1.26 12.31
C ASN A 288 10.19 -1.60 10.96
N ARG A 289 10.98 -0.63 10.48
CA ARG A 289 11.74 -0.69 9.22
C ARG A 289 10.86 -1.10 8.04
N HIS A 290 9.73 -0.42 7.85
CA HIS A 290 8.87 -0.56 6.67
C HIS A 290 8.32 -1.98 6.45
N GLY A 291 8.12 -2.74 7.54
CA GLY A 291 7.61 -4.10 7.49
C GLY A 291 8.65 -5.20 7.66
N GLN A 292 9.91 -4.88 8.00
CA GLN A 292 10.89 -5.93 8.35
C GLN A 292 10.43 -6.74 9.57
N SER A 293 9.83 -6.06 10.55
CA SER A 293 9.25 -6.71 11.73
C SER A 293 7.88 -7.35 11.46
N GLY A 294 7.36 -7.23 10.24
CA GLY A 294 6.07 -7.75 9.80
C GLY A 294 4.95 -6.71 9.71
N PHE A 295 3.72 -7.22 9.74
CA PHE A 295 2.51 -6.42 9.87
C PHE A 295 1.64 -6.90 11.02
N GLY A 296 0.80 -5.99 11.51
CA GLY A 296 -0.15 -6.24 12.58
C GLY A 296 -1.54 -5.75 12.24
N LEU A 297 -2.42 -5.87 13.23
CA LEU A 297 -3.83 -5.55 13.11
C LEU A 297 -4.27 -4.64 14.25
N ALA A 298 -5.14 -3.69 13.95
CA ALA A 298 -5.90 -2.94 14.92
C ALA A 298 -7.39 -2.96 14.58
N ALA A 299 -8.25 -2.90 15.59
CA ALA A 299 -9.70 -2.79 15.44
C ALA A 299 -10.16 -1.39 15.87
N LEU A 300 -11.06 -0.78 15.11
CA LEU A 300 -11.67 0.48 15.51
C LEU A 300 -12.58 0.25 16.71
N ALA A 301 -12.45 1.08 17.74
CA ALA A 301 -13.36 1.08 18.88
C ALA A 301 -14.81 1.29 18.41
N LYS A 302 -15.76 0.61 19.06
CA LYS A 302 -17.19 0.86 18.87
C LYS A 302 -17.62 2.11 19.61
#